data_AF-A0A933LWF6-F1
#
_entry.id   AF-A0A933LWF6-F1
#
_cell.length_a   1.000
_cell.length_b   1.000
_cell.length_c   1.000
_cell.angle_alpha   90.00
_cell.angle_beta   90.00
_cell.angle_gamma   90.00
#
_symmetry.space_group_name_H-M   'P 1'
#
loop_
_entity.id
_entity.type
_entity.pdbx_description
1 polymer ?
#
loop_
_entity_poly.entity_id
_entity_poly.type
_entity_poly.pdbx_seq_one_letter_code
_entity_poly.pdbx_strand_id
1 'polypeptide(L)'
;MPQIHGLSIERIAHSSVRIAGSKVVYTDPFRVPAARNDADLVLVSHDHYDHLSREDLDRVRGDSTEIVAFEGCAAGLSEYEFLPLAAGGRVRAAGLDIEGIAAYNHERPFHP
;
A
#
# COMPACT_ATOMS: atom_id res chain seq x y z
N MET A 1 6.58 -13.60 -14.69
CA MET A 1 6.12 -12.26 -14.32
C MET A 1 6.92 -11.24 -15.11
N PRO A 2 6.32 -10.18 -15.63
CA PRO A 2 7.06 -9.15 -16.37
C PRO A 2 8.11 -8.52 -15.47
N GLN A 3 9.33 -8.37 -16.00
CA GLN A 3 10.42 -7.64 -15.35
C GLN A 3 10.70 -6.35 -16.12
N ILE A 4 10.75 -5.23 -15.40
CA ILE A 4 11.06 -3.91 -15.97
C ILE A 4 12.21 -3.35 -15.15
N HIS A 5 13.38 -3.15 -15.78
CA HIS A 5 14.58 -2.60 -15.13
C HIS A 5 14.97 -3.34 -13.81
N GLY A 6 14.80 -4.66 -13.76
CA GLY A 6 15.10 -5.47 -12.56
C GLY A 6 13.99 -5.51 -11.51
N LEU A 7 12.84 -4.88 -11.77
CA LEU A 7 11.65 -4.96 -10.92
C LEU A 7 10.69 -6.03 -11.45
N SER A 8 10.28 -6.95 -10.59
CA SER A 8 9.16 -7.88 -10.86
C SER A 8 7.85 -7.23 -10.44
N ILE A 9 6.87 -7.21 -11.34
CA ILE A 9 5.53 -6.66 -11.07
C ILE A 9 4.49 -7.78 -11.14
N GLU A 10 3.71 -7.92 -10.07
CA GLU A 10 2.64 -8.91 -9.92
C GLU A 10 1.33 -8.18 -9.57
N ARG A 11 0.33 -8.26 -10.45
CA ARG A 11 -1.03 -7.82 -10.12
C ARG A 11 -1.76 -8.97 -9.43
N ILE A 12 -2.18 -8.76 -8.19
CA ILE A 12 -2.85 -9.76 -7.35
C ILE A 12 -4.37 -9.69 -7.59
N ALA A 13 -5.00 -8.57 -7.24
CA ALA A 13 -6.44 -8.34 -7.43
C ALA A 13 -6.75 -6.84 -7.30
N HIS A 14 -7.74 -6.32 -8.02
CA HIS A 14 -8.11 -4.89 -7.94
C HIS A 14 -6.88 -3.95 -8.12
N SER A 15 -6.58 -3.10 -7.13
CA SER A 15 -5.40 -2.23 -7.01
C SER A 15 -4.24 -2.87 -6.22
N SER A 16 -4.39 -4.13 -5.80
CA SER A 16 -3.35 -4.92 -5.13
C SER A 16 -2.24 -5.29 -6.12
N VAL A 17 -1.10 -4.62 -6.01
CA VAL A 17 0.10 -4.85 -6.83
C VAL A 17 1.29 -5.07 -5.93
N ARG A 18 2.05 -6.13 -6.21
CA ARG A 18 3.35 -6.40 -5.58
C ARG A 18 4.46 -6.02 -6.56
N ILE A 19 5.36 -5.14 -6.11
CA ILE A 19 6.53 -4.67 -6.84
C ILE A 19 7.77 -5.16 -6.08
N ALA A 20 8.62 -5.96 -6.70
CA ALA A 20 9.79 -6.53 -6.04
C ALA A 20 11.08 -6.27 -6.80
N GLY A 21 12.06 -5.69 -6.10
CA GLY A 21 13.45 -5.48 -6.53
C GLY A 21 14.38 -5.66 -5.33
N SER A 22 15.18 -4.63 -5.01
CA SER A 22 15.94 -4.58 -3.75
C SER A 22 15.05 -4.41 -2.51
N LYS A 23 13.80 -3.99 -2.72
CA LYS A 23 12.72 -3.87 -1.73
C LYS A 23 11.44 -4.47 -2.31
N VAL A 24 10.57 -4.94 -1.45
CA VAL A 24 9.23 -5.44 -1.79
C VAL A 24 8.20 -4.44 -1.32
N VAL A 25 7.46 -3.86 -2.27
CA VAL A 25 6.39 -2.91 -2.02
C VAL A 25 5.06 -3.54 -2.42
N TYR A 26 4.06 -3.42 -1.56
CA TYR A 26 2.66 -3.70 -1.90
C TYR A 26 1.86 -2.41 -1.94
N THR A 27 1.01 -2.27 -2.96
CA THR A 27 -0.04 -1.24 -2.97
C THR A 27 -1.37 -1.89 -2.63
N ASP A 28 -2.19 -1.25 -1.80
CA ASP A 28 -3.58 -1.63 -1.50
C ASP A 28 -3.82 -3.15 -1.40
N PRO A 29 -3.21 -3.85 -0.42
CA PRO A 29 -3.36 -5.29 -0.31
C PRO A 29 -4.84 -5.69 -0.19
N PHE A 30 -5.30 -6.47 -1.17
CA PHE A 30 -6.68 -6.96 -1.23
C PHE A 30 -6.73 -8.33 -1.91
N ARG A 31 -7.48 -9.27 -1.31
CA ARG A 31 -7.65 -10.66 -1.78
C ARG A 31 -6.33 -11.37 -2.04
N VAL A 32 -5.37 -11.21 -1.14
CA VAL A 32 -4.06 -11.86 -1.21
C VAL A 32 -4.26 -13.36 -0.91
N PRO A 33 -3.92 -14.27 -1.84
CA PRO A 33 -4.37 -15.67 -1.77
C PRO A 33 -3.70 -16.49 -0.67
N ALA A 34 -2.48 -16.09 -0.25
CA ALA A 34 -1.72 -16.74 0.81
C ALA A 34 -0.85 -15.71 1.53
N ALA A 35 -0.58 -15.93 2.82
CA ALA A 35 0.34 -15.09 3.57
C ALA A 35 1.76 -15.23 2.98
N ARG A 36 2.37 -14.07 2.68
CA ARG A 36 3.71 -13.95 2.11
C ARG A 36 4.69 -13.33 3.10
N ASN A 37 4.20 -12.40 3.94
CA ASN A 37 4.98 -11.72 4.99
C ASN A 37 6.34 -11.18 4.49
N ASP A 38 6.39 -10.75 3.23
CA ASP A 38 7.61 -10.39 2.52
C ASP A 38 7.68 -8.90 2.17
N ALA A 39 6.70 -8.10 2.62
CA ALA A 39 6.69 -6.66 2.37
C ALA A 39 7.78 -5.94 3.18
N ASP A 40 8.60 -5.14 2.51
CA ASP A 40 9.36 -4.08 3.18
C ASP A 40 8.48 -2.85 3.44
N LEU A 41 7.59 -2.54 2.49
CA LEU A 41 6.71 -1.37 2.53
C LEU A 41 5.30 -1.73 2.04
N VAL A 42 4.29 -1.25 2.74
CA VAL A 42 2.90 -1.28 2.27
C VAL A 42 2.41 0.15 2.08
N LEU A 43 1.83 0.43 0.92
CA LEU A 43 1.19 1.69 0.57
C LEU A 43 -0.33 1.50 0.55
N VAL A 44 -1.07 2.29 1.33
CA VAL A 44 -2.54 2.30 1.32
C VAL A 44 -3.06 3.65 0.82
N SER A 45 -3.80 3.64 -0.27
CA SER A 45 -4.27 4.85 -0.95
C SER A 45 -5.43 5.54 -0.24
N HIS A 46 -6.43 4.80 0.25
CA HIS A 46 -7.60 5.33 0.97
C HIS A 46 -8.31 4.23 1.79
N ASP A 47 -9.31 4.62 2.58
CA ASP A 47 -9.93 3.83 3.66
C ASP A 47 -11.07 2.89 3.21
N HIS A 48 -11.25 2.71 1.91
CA HIS A 48 -12.25 1.77 1.39
C HIS A 48 -11.86 0.32 1.58
N TYR A 49 -12.86 -0.56 1.75
CA TYR A 49 -12.63 -1.96 2.10
C TYR A 49 -11.83 -2.76 1.04
N ASP A 50 -11.87 -2.34 -0.23
CA ASP A 50 -11.14 -2.95 -1.35
C ASP A 50 -9.74 -2.36 -1.56
N HIS A 51 -9.34 -1.41 -0.71
CA HIS A 51 -8.00 -0.79 -0.67
C HIS A 51 -7.31 -0.95 0.69
N LEU A 52 -8.09 -0.97 1.78
CA LEU A 52 -7.67 -1.16 3.17
C LEU A 52 -8.35 -2.40 3.75
N SER A 53 -7.83 -3.58 3.41
CA SER A 53 -8.19 -4.85 4.04
C SER A 53 -7.16 -5.19 5.11
N ARG A 54 -7.52 -5.11 6.40
CA ARG A 54 -6.64 -5.48 7.51
C ARG A 54 -6.15 -6.93 7.42
N GLU A 55 -7.03 -7.82 7.00
CA GLU A 55 -6.70 -9.23 6.79
C GLU A 55 -5.61 -9.41 5.72
N ASP A 56 -5.70 -8.69 4.61
CA ASP A 56 -4.71 -8.78 3.53
C ASP A 56 -3.44 -7.98 3.86
N LEU A 57 -3.54 -6.90 4.62
CA LEU A 57 -2.41 -6.19 5.21
C LEU A 57 -1.58 -7.14 6.10
N ASP A 58 -2.24 -7.91 6.96
CA ASP A 58 -1.60 -8.91 7.81
C ASP A 58 -0.97 -10.08 7.02
N ARG A 59 -1.52 -10.40 5.83
CA ARG A 59 -0.93 -11.43 4.95
C ARG A 59 0.36 -11.00 4.28
N VAL A 60 0.59 -9.70 4.08
CA VAL A 60 1.76 -9.21 3.35
C VAL A 60 2.83 -8.65 4.27
N ARG A 61 2.47 -8.11 5.44
CA ARG A 61 3.45 -7.52 6.37
C ARG A 61 4.28 -8.59 7.07
N GLY A 62 5.59 -8.33 7.15
CA GLY A 62 6.51 -8.98 8.08
C GLY A 62 6.84 -8.06 9.26
N ASP A 63 7.75 -8.49 10.11
CA ASP A 63 8.09 -7.80 11.37
C ASP A 63 8.68 -6.40 11.17
N SER A 64 9.36 -6.17 10.04
CA SER A 64 10.02 -4.90 9.71
C SER A 64 9.27 -4.08 8.65
N THR A 65 8.02 -4.45 8.32
CA THR A 65 7.25 -3.73 7.32
C THR A 65 6.90 -2.34 7.81
N GLU A 66 7.24 -1.33 7.02
CA GLU A 66 6.72 0.03 7.21
C GLU A 66 5.41 0.19 6.46
N ILE A 67 4.44 0.88 7.06
CA ILE A 67 3.15 1.18 6.42
C ILE A 67 3.10 2.68 6.19
N VAL A 68 2.85 3.09 4.94
CA VAL A 68 2.54 4.48 4.59
C VAL A 68 1.12 4.49 4.05
N ALA A 69 0.29 5.39 4.57
CA ALA A 69 -1.11 5.47 4.17
C ALA A 69 -1.56 6.92 4.06
N PHE A 70 -2.59 7.16 3.23
CA PHE A 70 -3.30 8.43 3.29
C PHE A 70 -3.79 8.71 4.71
N GLU A 71 -3.66 9.94 5.18
CA GLU A 71 -4.00 10.30 6.56
C GLU A 71 -5.46 9.98 6.94
N GLY A 72 -6.37 9.97 5.96
CA GLY A 72 -7.75 9.54 6.13
C GLY A 72 -7.92 8.08 6.57
N CYS A 73 -6.91 7.22 6.38
CA CYS A 73 -6.94 5.81 6.78
C CYS A 73 -6.77 5.59 8.30
N ALA A 74 -6.54 6.64 9.09
CA ALA A 74 -6.21 6.53 10.52
C ALA A 74 -7.22 5.69 11.33
N ALA A 75 -8.52 5.80 11.03
CA ALA A 75 -9.55 5.03 11.72
C ALA A 75 -9.45 3.52 11.41
N GLY A 76 -9.16 3.16 10.16
CA GLY A 76 -9.03 1.76 9.72
C GLY A 76 -7.71 1.11 10.14
N LEU A 77 -6.69 1.92 10.43
CA LEU A 77 -5.34 1.53 10.85
C LEU A 77 -5.06 1.75 12.34
N SER A 78 -6.08 1.92 13.17
CA SER A 78 -5.91 2.25 14.61
C SER A 78 -5.11 1.21 15.42
N GLU A 79 -4.96 0.00 14.92
CA GLU A 79 -4.18 -1.10 15.52
C GLU A 79 -2.77 -1.25 14.93
N TYR A 80 -2.37 -0.36 14.00
CA TYR A 80 -1.10 -0.42 13.27
C TYR A 80 -0.29 0.85 13.51
N GLU A 81 1.02 0.67 13.63
CA GLU A 81 1.96 1.79 13.45
C GLU A 81 2.08 2.09 11.95
N PHE A 82 1.84 3.33 11.57
CA PHE A 82 1.96 3.76 10.18
C PHE A 82 2.40 5.23 10.09
N LEU A 83 2.95 5.58 8.94
CA LEU A 83 3.31 6.95 8.57
C LEU A 83 2.15 7.57 7.77
N PRO A 84 1.42 8.56 8.32
CA PRO A 84 0.39 9.27 7.58
C PRO A 84 1.01 10.15 6.49
N LEU A 85 0.40 10.15 5.31
CA LEU A 85 0.84 10.91 4.14
C LEU A 85 -0.33 11.69 3.54
N ALA A 86 -0.27 13.02 3.60
CA ALA A 86 -1.22 13.90 2.93
C ALA A 86 -0.90 14.07 1.44
N ALA A 87 -1.87 14.55 0.66
CA ALA A 87 -1.64 14.95 -0.73
C ALA A 87 -0.61 16.09 -0.82
N GLY A 88 0.37 15.97 -1.73
CA GLY A 88 1.52 16.86 -1.83
C GLY A 88 2.59 16.64 -0.76
N GLY A 89 2.33 15.76 0.22
CA GLY A 89 3.28 15.39 1.25
C GLY A 89 4.39 14.47 0.74
N ARG A 90 5.48 14.39 1.50
CA ARG A 90 6.59 13.47 1.23
C ARG A 90 7.06 12.81 2.52
N VAL A 91 7.34 11.52 2.46
CA VAL A 91 7.90 10.74 3.57
C VAL A 91 8.99 9.82 3.04
N ARG A 92 9.89 9.39 3.92
CA ARG A 92 10.87 8.34 3.62
C ARG A 92 10.55 7.12 4.47
N ALA A 93 10.37 5.97 3.83
CA ALA A 93 10.00 4.71 4.49
C ALA A 93 10.68 3.54 3.77
N ALA A 94 11.14 2.54 4.51
CA ALA A 94 11.88 1.37 4.00
C ALA A 94 13.10 1.73 3.12
N GLY A 95 13.67 2.92 3.33
CA GLY A 95 14.76 3.47 2.51
C GLY A 95 14.33 4.08 1.16
N LEU A 96 13.02 4.18 0.91
CA LEU A 96 12.41 4.74 -0.31
C LEU A 96 11.80 6.12 -0.03
N ASP A 97 11.89 7.04 -1.00
CA ASP A 97 11.22 8.33 -0.94
C ASP A 97 9.82 8.21 -1.57
N ILE A 98 8.77 8.57 -0.83
CA ILE A 98 7.36 8.43 -1.21
C ILE A 98 6.71 9.82 -1.26
N GLU A 99 5.99 10.11 -2.33
CA GLU A 99 5.26 11.36 -2.53
C GLU A 99 3.77 11.08 -2.68
N GLY A 100 2.95 11.76 -1.87
CA GLY A 100 1.51 11.71 -1.97
C GLY A 100 1.03 12.59 -3.11
N ILE A 101 0.30 12.03 -4.06
CA ILE A 101 -0.30 12.80 -5.17
C ILE A 101 -1.80 12.90 -4.93
N ALA A 102 -2.37 14.08 -5.16
CA ALA A 102 -3.81 14.27 -5.05
C ALA A 102 -4.55 13.36 -6.04
N ALA A 103 -5.41 12.50 -5.52
CA ALA A 103 -6.41 11.79 -6.29
C ALA A 103 -7.73 12.55 -6.17
N TYR A 104 -8.51 12.59 -7.25
CA TYR A 104 -9.87 13.08 -7.23
C TYR A 104 -10.68 12.34 -8.28
N ASN A 105 -11.91 11.95 -7.93
CA ASN A 105 -12.86 11.37 -8.87
C ASN A 105 -14.02 12.35 -9.12
N HIS A 106 -14.12 12.87 -10.35
CA HIS A 106 -15.24 13.74 -10.73
C HIS A 106 -16.54 12.97 -11.03
N GLU A 107 -16.46 11.66 -11.23
CA GLU A 107 -17.59 10.83 -11.68
C GLU A 107 -18.20 9.97 -10.56
N ARG A 108 -17.45 9.70 -9.49
CA ARG A 108 -17.91 8.88 -8.35
C ARG A 108 -17.66 9.61 -7.04
N PRO A 109 -18.66 10.33 -6.49
CA PRO A 109 -18.48 11.19 -5.31
C PRO A 109 -18.13 10.43 -4.02
N PHE A 110 -18.16 9.09 -4.04
CA PHE A 110 -17.84 8.25 -2.90
C PHE A 110 -16.47 7.59 -2.98
N HIS A 111 -15.75 7.67 -4.11
CA HIS A 111 -14.34 7.26 -4.16
C HIS A 111 -13.47 8.52 -4.09
N PRO A 112 -12.60 8.65 -3.08
CA PRO A 112 -11.70 9.81 -2.98
C PRO A 112 -10.78 9.93 -4.19
#